data_AF-A0A0F9F2P2-F1
#
_entry.id   AF-A0A0F9F2P2-F1
#
_cell.length_a   1.000
_cell.length_b   1.000
_cell.length_c   1.000
_cell.angle_alpha   90.00
_cell.angle_beta   90.00
_cell.angle_gamma   90.00
#
_symmetry.space_group_name_H-M   'P 1'
#
loop_
_entity.id
_entity.type
_entity.pdbx_description
1 polymer ?
#
loop_
_entity_poly.entity_id
_entity_poly.type
_entity_poly.pdbx_seq_one_letter_code
_entity_poly.pdbx_strand_id
1 'polypeptide(L)'
;MKVSIKYHEVMEELLRKELEWLREEFEILFKSKTEGYSEKDKKIANDILDYILENNYLYDNIRLLNLLNEVIENIENKFPDLF
;
A
#
# COMPACT_ATOMS: atom_id res chain seq x y z
N MET A 1 1.95 -0.98 33.25
CA MET A 1 1.18 -0.68 32.03
C MET A 1 1.87 -1.38 30.86
N LYS A 2 1.35 -2.52 30.39
CA LYS A 2 1.99 -3.43 29.40
C LYS A 2 1.10 -3.69 28.17
N VAL A 3 -0.01 -2.96 28.08
CA VAL A 3 -1.09 -3.18 27.10
C VAL A 3 -0.85 -2.35 25.82
N SER A 4 -0.24 -1.17 25.94
CA SER A 4 0.04 -0.32 24.77
C SER A 4 1.04 -0.95 23.80
N ILE A 5 2.11 -1.58 24.30
CA ILE A 5 3.15 -2.19 23.43
C ILE A 5 2.54 -3.29 22.54
N LYS A 6 1.72 -4.17 23.12
CA LYS A 6 1.04 -5.24 22.37
C LYS A 6 0.07 -4.72 21.31
N TYR A 7 -0.61 -3.61 21.59
CA TYR A 7 -1.52 -3.01 20.62
C TYR A 7 -0.78 -2.52 19.37
N HIS A 8 0.39 -1.89 19.54
CA HIS A 8 1.18 -1.37 18.41
C HIS A 8 1.76 -2.51 17.56
N GLU A 9 2.23 -3.59 18.20
CA GLU A 9 2.71 -4.79 17.50
C GLU A 9 1.62 -5.42 16.63
N VAL A 10 0.40 -5.56 17.16
CA VAL A 10 -0.73 -6.12 16.41
C VAL A 10 -1.15 -5.21 15.25
N MET A 11 -1.18 -3.89 15.46
CA MET A 11 -1.48 -2.94 14.37
C MET A 11 -0.41 -2.97 13.27
N GLU A 12 0.87 -3.10 13.64
CA GLU A 12 1.95 -3.25 12.66
C GLU A 12 1.83 -4.55 11.85
N GLU A 13 1.52 -5.67 12.50
CA GLU A 13 1.31 -6.93 11.78
C GLU A 13 0.10 -6.89 10.85
N LEU A 14 -0.99 -6.24 11.25
CA LEU A 14 -2.18 -6.07 10.41
C LEU A 14 -1.86 -5.20 9.20
N LEU A 15 -1.23 -4.05 9.41
CA LEU A 15 -0.81 -3.18 8.31
C LEU A 15 0.13 -3.91 7.35
N ARG A 16 1.11 -4.66 7.86
CA ARG A 16 2.02 -5.44 7.00
C ARG A 16 1.27 -6.42 6.11
N LYS A 17 0.22 -7.07 6.62
CA LYS A 17 -0.60 -7.98 5.82
C LYS A 17 -1.41 -7.24 4.77
N GLU A 18 -2.01 -6.11 5.12
CA GLU A 18 -2.75 -5.29 4.16
C GLU A 18 -1.84 -4.76 3.05
N LEU A 19 -0.64 -4.32 3.39
CA LEU A 19 0.35 -3.83 2.42
C LEU A 19 0.91 -4.94 1.53
N GLU A 20 1.11 -6.14 2.06
CA GLU A 20 1.50 -7.29 1.23
C GLU A 20 0.38 -7.65 0.24
N TRP A 21 -0.87 -7.64 0.72
CA TRP A 21 -2.03 -7.87 -0.14
C TRP A 21 -2.17 -6.80 -1.22
N LEU A 22 -1.92 -5.53 -0.88
CA LEU A 22 -1.84 -4.43 -1.85
C LEU A 22 -0.81 -4.70 -2.95
N ARG A 23 0.41 -5.16 -2.57
CA ARG A 23 1.45 -5.47 -3.54
C ARG A 23 1.05 -6.61 -4.48
N GLU A 24 0.42 -7.65 -3.94
CA GLU A 24 -0.10 -8.77 -4.71
C GLU A 24 -1.22 -8.35 -5.67
N GLU A 25 -2.15 -7.52 -5.21
CA GLU A 25 -3.24 -6.99 -6.04
C GLU A 25 -2.71 -6.19 -7.22
N PHE A 26 -1.72 -5.32 -7.00
CA PHE A 26 -1.05 -4.59 -8.09
C PHE A 26 -0.35 -5.53 -9.08
N GLU A 27 0.31 -6.58 -8.61
CA GLU A 27 0.88 -7.60 -9.50
C GLU A 27 -0.18 -8.30 -10.34
N ILE A 28 -1.32 -8.66 -9.75
CA ILE A 28 -2.39 -9.36 -10.47
C ILE A 28 -3.01 -8.44 -11.54
N LEU A 29 -3.25 -7.18 -11.19
CA LEU A 29 -3.95 -6.23 -12.06
C LEU A 29 -3.08 -5.66 -13.18
N PHE A 30 -1.80 -5.41 -12.92
CA PHE A 30 -0.97 -4.56 -13.79
C PHE A 30 0.23 -5.29 -14.42
N LYS A 31 0.78 -6.34 -13.80
CA LYS A 31 2.01 -7.01 -14.28
C LYS A 31 1.94 -7.58 -15.69
N SER A 32 0.75 -8.01 -16.12
CA SER A 32 0.54 -8.62 -17.44
C SER A 32 0.30 -7.60 -18.56
N LYS A 33 0.24 -6.30 -18.24
CA LYS A 33 -0.05 -5.24 -19.20
C LYS A 33 1.22 -4.82 -19.96
N THR A 34 1.50 -5.55 -21.05
CA THR A 34 2.69 -5.33 -21.88
C THR A 34 2.55 -4.18 -22.88
N GLU A 35 1.33 -3.70 -23.14
CA GLU A 35 1.04 -2.62 -24.10
C GLU A 35 1.01 -1.22 -23.44
N GLY A 36 1.44 -1.12 -22.19
CA GLY A 36 1.33 0.08 -21.36
C GLY A 36 0.02 0.18 -20.59
N TYR A 37 -0.09 1.20 -19.75
CA TYR A 37 -1.25 1.43 -18.90
C TYR A 37 -2.22 2.43 -19.53
N SER A 38 -3.50 2.07 -19.58
CA SER A 38 -4.55 2.99 -19.99
C SER A 38 -4.83 4.03 -18.90
N GLU A 39 -5.47 5.15 -19.25
CA GLU A 39 -5.96 6.12 -18.26
C GLU A 39 -6.89 5.49 -17.21
N LYS A 40 -7.64 4.45 -17.59
CA LYS A 40 -8.46 3.69 -16.65
C LYS A 40 -7.61 2.91 -15.65
N ASP A 41 -6.46 2.40 -16.08
CA ASP A 41 -5.54 1.64 -15.21
C ASP A 41 -4.89 2.54 -14.18
N LYS A 42 -4.42 3.72 -14.61
CA LYS A 42 -3.90 4.75 -13.71
C LYS A 42 -4.96 5.19 -12.70
N LYS A 43 -6.20 5.37 -13.16
CA LYS A 43 -7.31 5.69 -12.26
C LYS A 43 -7.53 4.60 -11.22
N ILE A 44 -7.60 3.32 -11.64
CA ILE A 44 -7.77 2.20 -10.70
C ILE A 44 -6.61 2.13 -9.70
N ALA A 45 -5.38 2.30 -10.15
CA ALA A 45 -4.21 2.30 -9.29
C ALA A 45 -4.30 3.40 -8.21
N ASN A 46 -4.63 4.63 -8.62
CA ASN A 46 -4.83 5.75 -7.69
C ASN A 46 -6.01 5.50 -6.74
N ASP A 47 -7.16 5.04 -7.24
CA ASP A 47 -8.33 4.73 -6.41
C ASP A 47 -8.00 3.68 -5.31
N ILE A 48 -7.16 2.68 -5.63
CA ILE A 48 -6.70 1.68 -4.66
C ILE A 48 -5.78 2.30 -3.61
N LEU A 49 -4.82 3.14 -4.02
CA LEU A 49 -3.91 3.81 -3.09
C LEU A 49 -4.67 4.78 -2.17
N ASP A 50 -5.59 5.57 -2.72
CA ASP A 50 -6.43 6.49 -1.95
C ASP A 50 -7.24 5.72 -0.90
N TYR A 51 -7.84 4.58 -1.27
CA TYR A 51 -8.55 3.73 -0.32
C TYR A 51 -7.66 3.26 0.84
N ILE A 52 -6.43 2.81 0.55
CA ILE A 52 -5.49 2.37 1.59
C ILE A 52 -5.11 3.53 2.52
N LEU A 53 -4.86 4.71 1.95
CA LEU A 53 -4.49 5.92 2.69
C LEU A 53 -5.63 6.41 3.60
N GLU A 54 -6.87 6.38 3.11
CA GLU A 54 -8.05 6.82 3.88
C GLU A 54 -8.44 5.85 5.00
N ASN A 55 -8.23 4.54 4.81
CA ASN A 55 -8.67 3.52 5.76
C ASN A 55 -7.64 3.18 6.84
N ASN A 56 -6.38 3.58 6.66
CA ASN A 56 -5.34 3.34 7.64
C ASN A 56 -5.15 4.57 8.55
N TYR A 57 -5.57 4.45 9.82
CA TYR A 57 -5.34 5.46 10.86
C TYR A 57 -3.85 5.49 11.28
N LEU A 58 -2.99 6.07 10.44
CA LEU A 58 -1.53 6.10 10.61
C LEU A 58 -1.00 7.37 11.28
N TYR A 59 -1.87 8.36 11.50
CA TYR A 59 -1.48 9.75 11.79
C TYR A 59 -0.56 9.94 13.01
N ASP A 60 -0.61 9.04 14.01
CA ASP A 60 0.22 9.13 15.21
C ASP A 60 1.35 8.07 15.28
N ASN A 61 1.55 7.29 14.21
CA ASN A 61 2.55 6.22 14.20
C ASN A 61 3.51 6.32 13.01
N ILE A 62 4.59 7.08 13.23
CA ILE A 62 5.68 7.30 12.26
C ILE A 62 6.22 5.99 11.69
N ARG A 63 6.32 4.92 12.50
CA ARG A 63 6.85 3.64 12.04
C ARG A 63 5.92 2.99 11.01
N LEU A 64 4.61 3.07 11.23
CA LEU A 64 3.62 2.56 10.29
C LEU A 64 3.54 3.41 9.02
N LEU A 65 3.68 4.73 9.15
CA LEU A 65 3.77 5.64 8.02
C LEU A 65 4.99 5.33 7.12
N ASN A 66 6.14 5.05 7.73
CA ASN A 66 7.35 4.66 6.99
C ASN A 66 7.16 3.34 6.24
N LEU A 67 6.48 2.36 6.86
CA LEU A 67 6.14 1.09 6.22
C LEU A 67 5.26 1.26 4.99
N LEU A 68 4.23 2.10 5.10
CA LEU A 68 3.36 2.44 3.98
C LEU A 68 4.16 3.11 2.85
N ASN A 69 4.96 4.13 3.17
CA ASN A 69 5.77 4.84 2.18
C ASN A 69 6.72 3.90 1.44
N GLU A 70 7.40 3.00 2.16
CA GLU A 70 8.29 2.00 1.55
C GLU A 70 7.54 1.11 0.55
N VAL A 71 6.30 0.71 0.86
CA VAL A 71 5.50 -0.13 -0.05
C VAL A 71 5.01 0.65 -1.26
N ILE A 72 4.59 1.91 -1.07
CA ILE A 72 4.19 2.79 -2.18
C ILE A 72 5.38 3.02 -3.11
N GLU A 73 6.56 3.38 -2.58
CA GLU A 73 7.78 3.55 -3.38
C GLU A 73 8.14 2.27 -4.15
N ASN A 74 7.98 1.10 -3.53
CA ASN A 74 8.22 -0.18 -4.22
C ASN A 74 7.22 -0.43 -5.36
N ILE A 75 5.94 -0.05 -5.18
CA ILE A 75 4.92 -0.15 -6.22
C ILE A 75 5.23 0.79 -7.38
N GLU A 76 5.53 2.05 -7.09
CA GLU A 76 5.89 3.07 -8.10
C GLU A 76 7.15 2.65 -8.87
N ASN A 77 8.19 2.17 -8.19
CA ASN A 77 9.42 1.68 -8.85
C ASN A 77 9.16 0.47 -9.75
N LYS A 78 8.22 -0.39 -9.39
CA LYS A 78 7.88 -1.59 -10.15
C LYS A 78 6.96 -1.30 -11.34
N PHE A 79 6.12 -0.28 -11.21
CA PHE A 79 5.14 0.12 -12.22
C PHE A 79 5.29 1.62 -12.55
N PRO A 80 6.45 2.06 -13.08
CA PRO A 80 6.78 3.48 -13.21
C PRO A 80 5.86 4.26 -14.16
N ASP A 81 5.25 3.59 -15.15
CA ASP A 81 4.34 4.24 -16.10
C ASP A 81 2.88 4.27 -15.62
N LEU A 82 2.60 3.70 -14.44
CA LEU A 82 1.24 3.58 -13.88
C LEU A 82 0.82 4.85 -13.12
N PHE A 83 1.79 5.65 -12.68
CA PHE A 83 1.62 6.88 -11.90
C PHE A 83 2.23 8.06 -12.68
#